data_AF-A0A7C1SCM4-F1
#
_entry.id   AF-A0A7C1SCM4-F1
#
_cell.length_a   1.000
_cell.length_b   1.000
_cell.length_c   1.000
_cell.angle_alpha   90.00
_cell.angle_beta   90.00
_cell.angle_gamma   90.00
#
_symmetry.space_group_name_H-M   'P 1'
#
loop_
_entity.id
_entity.type
_entity.pdbx_description
1 polymer ?
#
loop_
_entity_poly.entity_id
_entity_poly.type
_entity_poly.pdbx_seq_one_letter_code
_entity_poly.pdbx_strand_id
1 'polypeptide(L)' 'MKLKVIILLLVLTAPVLLWAWPQPGDPAPNISIPDTAWQTHTIPAEYRGHVIQLFFWQST' A
#
# COMPACT_ATOMS: atom_id res chain seq x y z
N MET A 1 22.22 -27.61 -7.71
CA MET A 1 20.90 -27.49 -8.38
C MET A 1 19.85 -26.81 -7.51
N LYS A 2 19.73 -27.17 -6.22
CA LYS A 2 18.74 -26.58 -5.28
C LYS A 2 18.81 -25.04 -5.13
N LEU A 3 20.01 -24.47 -5.03
CA LEU A 3 20.18 -23.01 -4.87
C LEU A 3 19.69 -22.21 -6.10
N LYS A 4 19.93 -22.71 -7.31
CA LYS A 4 19.48 -22.07 -8.55
C LYS A 4 17.95 -22.06 -8.66
N VAL A 5 17.28 -23.11 -8.17
CA VAL A 5 15.82 -23.20 -8.12
C VAL A 5 15.24 -22.24 -7.08
N ILE A 6 15.87 -22.09 -5.91
CA ILE A 6 15.43 -21.13 -4.87
C ILE A 6 15.56 -19.69 -5.37
N ILE A 7 16.67 -19.35 -6.03
CA ILE A 7 16.88 -18.00 -6.60
C ILE A 7 15.85 -17.72 -7.69
N LEU A 8 15.56 -18.69 -8.56
CA LEU A 8 14.55 -18.54 -9.60
C LEU A 8 13.15 -18.32 -9.01
N LEU A 9 12.80 -19.03 -7.94
CA LEU A 9 11.56 -18.82 -7.20
C LEU A 9 11.48 -17.42 -6.57
N LEU A 10 12.59 -16.92 -6.02
CA LEU A 10 12.65 -15.58 -5.42
C LEU A 10 12.46 -14.47 -6.46
N VAL A 11 13.04 -14.64 -7.65
CA VAL A 11 12.91 -13.70 -8.77
C VAL A 11 11.49 -13.70 -9.33
N LEU A 12 10.81 -14.85 -9.33
CA LEU A 12 9.43 -14.97 -9.81
C LEU A 12 8.39 -14.42 -8.82
N THR A 13 8.68 -14.32 -7.52
CA THR A 13 7.74 -13.79 -6.52
C THR A 13 7.90 -12.30 -6.24
N ALA A 14 9.06 -11.71 -6.54
CA ALA A 14 9.29 -10.26 -6.41
C ALA A 14 8.26 -9.36 -7.14
N PRO A 15 7.74 -9.69 -8.34
CA PRO A 15 6.77 -8.86 -9.04
C PRO A 15 5.41 -8.77 -8.35
N VAL A 16 5.05 -9.76 -7.52
CA VAL A 16 3.74 -9.82 -6.83
C VAL A 16 3.60 -8.66 -5.85
N LEU A 17 4.69 -8.23 -5.22
CA LEU A 17 4.68 -7.09 -4.29
C LEU A 17 4.51 -5.75 -5.02
N LEU A 18 4.95 -5.66 -6.28
CA LEU A 18 4.77 -4.46 -7.11
C LEU A 18 3.37 -4.38 -7.71
N TRP A 19 2.74 -5.52 -7.97
CA TRP A 19 1.36 -5.58 -8.49
C TRP A 19 0.28 -5.50 -7.40
N ALA A 20 0.67 -5.59 -6.13
CA ALA A 20 -0.24 -5.36 -5.00
C ALA A 20 -0.46 -3.86 -4.71
N TRP A 21 0.27 -2.96 -5.37
CA TRP A 21 0.04 -1.52 -5.21
C TRP A 21 -1.27 -1.12 -5.91
N PRO A 22 -2.12 -0.27 -5.28
CA PRO A 22 -3.34 0.22 -5.91
C PRO A 22 -3.04 0.86 -7.26
N GLN A 23 -3.73 0.44 -8.32
CA GLN A 23 -3.55 1.02 -9.66
C GLN A 23 -4.48 2.23 -9.85
N PRO A 24 -4.13 3.19 -10.72
CA PRO A 24 -5.05 4.25 -11.09
C PRO A 24 -6.37 3.69 -11.64
N GLY A 25 -7.49 4.13 -11.10
CA GLY A 25 -8.82 3.66 -11.47
C GLY A 25 -9.39 2.58 -10.54
N ASP A 26 -8.55 1.88 -9.78
CA ASP A 26 -9.02 1.00 -8.71
C ASP A 26 -9.53 1.84 -7.53
N PRO A 27 -10.53 1.35 -6.78
CA PRO A 27 -10.88 1.93 -5.50
C PRO A 27 -9.66 1.91 -4.57
N ALA A 28 -9.33 3.07 -4.00
CA ALA A 28 -8.26 3.13 -3.00
C ALA A 28 -8.62 2.24 -1.78
N PRO A 29 -7.65 1.47 -1.24
CA PRO A 29 -7.90 0.60 -0.11
C PRO A 29 -8.24 1.40 1.15
N ASN A 30 -9.09 0.83 2.00
CA ASN A 30 -9.38 1.43 3.30
C ASN A 30 -8.21 1.17 4.27
N ILE A 31 -7.68 2.23 4.84
CA ILE A 31 -6.65 2.21 5.89
C ILE A 31 -7.10 3.04 7.09
N SER A 32 -6.84 2.52 8.29
CA SER A 32 -7.09 3.25 9.54
C SER A 32 -5.77 3.74 10.11
N ILE A 33 -5.63 5.06 10.30
CA ILE A 33 -4.39 5.70 10.75
C ILE A 33 -4.73 6.66 11.90
N PRO A 34 -3.98 6.64 13.02
CA PRO A 34 -4.12 7.64 14.08
C PRO A 34 -3.47 8.96 13.67
N ASP A 35 -4.13 10.08 14.00
CA ASP A 35 -3.57 11.42 13.87
C ASP A 35 -2.68 11.79 15.08
N THR A 36 -2.21 13.03 15.11
CA THR A 36 -1.37 13.56 16.21
C THR A 36 -2.14 13.83 17.51
N ALA A 37 -3.48 13.76 17.48
CA ALA A 37 -4.37 13.84 18.63
C ALA A 37 -4.86 12.45 19.07
N TRP A 38 -4.28 11.37 18.52
CA TRP A 38 -4.66 9.97 18.78
C TRP A 38 -6.07 9.59 18.32
N GLN A 39 -6.67 10.36 17.42
CA GLN A 39 -7.94 10.02 16.77
C GLN A 39 -7.67 9.14 15.55
N THR A 40 -8.40 8.04 15.44
CA THR A 40 -8.28 7.13 14.30
C THR A 40 -9.18 7.59 13.17
N HIS A 41 -8.61 7.80 11.99
CA HIS A 41 -9.35 8.11 10.76
C HIS A 41 -9.30 6.94 9.79
N THR A 42 -10.39 6.72 9.03
CA THR A 42 -10.45 5.67 8.00
C THR A 42 -10.49 6.28 6.60
N ILE A 43 -9.41 6.14 5.86
CA ILE A 43 -9.22 6.73 4.52
C ILE A 43 -9.32 5.62 3.46
N PRO A 44 -10.06 5.79 2.35
CA PRO A 44 -10.88 6.95 1.99
C PRO A 44 -12.32 6.91 2.52
N ALA A 45 -12.73 5.88 3.29
CA ALA A 45 -14.13 5.67 3.69
C ALA A 45 -14.82 6.88 4.33
N GLU A 46 -14.11 7.61 5.18
CA GLU A 46 -14.59 8.81 5.88
C GLU A 46 -14.72 10.04 4.95
N TYR A 47 -13.97 10.04 3.84
CA TYR A 47 -13.85 11.17 2.91
C TYR A 47 -14.56 10.93 1.57
N ARG A 48 -15.56 10.05 1.54
CA ARG A 48 -16.34 9.76 0.32
C ARG A 48 -16.92 11.05 -0.28
N GLY A 49 -16.88 11.15 -1.61
CA GLY A 49 -17.33 12.33 -2.35
C GLY A 49 -16.30 13.47 -2.43
N HIS A 50 -15.13 13.34 -1.79
CA HIS A 50 -14.05 14.32 -1.85
C HIS A 50 -12.87 13.78 -2.67
N VAL A 51 -12.20 14.67 -3.39
CA VAL A 51 -10.89 14.37 -4.00
C VAL A 51 -9.83 14.60 -2.91
N ILE A 52 -9.13 13.53 -2.53
CA ILE A 52 -8.10 13.55 -1.50
C ILE A 52 -6.72 13.33 -2.13
N GLN A 53 -5.72 14.06 -1.64
CA GLN A 53 -4.32 13.88 -2.00
C GLN A 53 -3.54 13.43 -0.76
N LEU A 54 -2.90 12.26 -0.84
CA LEU A 54 -2.13 11.68 0.26
C LEU A 54 -0.64 11.96 0.05
N PHE A 55 -0.01 12.55 1.06
CA PHE A 55 1.43 12.73 1.11
C PHE A 55 2.01 11.73 2.10
N PHE A 56 2.93 10.89 1.65
CA PHE A 56 3.66 9.95 2.50
C PHE A 56 5.09 10.47 2.66
N TRP A 57 5.55 10.62 3.90
CA TRP A 57 6.92 11.01 4.21
C TRP A 57 7.45 10.17 5.37
N GLN A 58 8.77 10.02 5.40
CA GLN A 58 9.49 9.41 6.51
C GLN A 58 10.37 10.48 7.13
N SER A 59 10.26 10.68 8.44
CA SER A 59 11.23 11.49 9.19
C SER A 59 12.39 10.58 9.58
N THR A 60 13.59 10.89 9.10
CA THR A 60 14.85 10.27 9.52
C THR A 60 15.43 10.98 10.73
#